data_AF-A0A1H3NSU4-F1
#
_entry.id   AF-A0A1H3NSU4-F1
#
_cell.length_a   1.000
_cell.length_b   1.000
_cell.length_c   1.000
_cell.angle_alpha   90.00
_cell.angle_beta   90.00
_cell.angle_gamma   90.00
#
_symmetry.space_group_name_H-M   'P 1'
#
loop_
_entity.id
_entity.type
_entity.pdbx_description
1 polymer ?
#
loop_
_entity_poly.entity_id
_entity_poly.type
_entity_poly.pdbx_seq_one_letter_code
_entity_poly.pdbx_strand_id
1 'polypeptide(L)'
;MTKRYALRDDQWEQIKDLLPGRTGTVGVTAKDNRLFVEAILYRYRSGIPWRDLPERFGDFRVVHTRFSRWAKTGVWQRVFEVLS
;
A
#
# COMPACT_ATOMS: atom_id res chain seq x y z
N MET A 1 7.43 18.73 5.69
CA MET A 1 6.17 18.53 6.45
C MET A 1 5.92 17.03 6.60
N THR A 2 6.07 16.49 7.80
CA THR A 2 5.88 15.07 8.08
C THR A 2 4.38 14.74 8.02
N LYS A 3 3.89 14.20 6.91
CA LYS A 3 2.52 13.67 6.84
C LYS A 3 2.43 12.53 7.87
N ARG A 4 1.66 12.72 8.94
CA ARG A 4 1.47 11.78 10.06
C ARG A 4 1.12 10.34 9.60
N TYR A 5 0.60 10.19 8.39
CA TYR A 5 0.15 8.94 7.80
C TYR A 5 0.93 8.46 6.57
N ALA A 6 1.92 9.23 6.08
CA ALA A 6 2.69 8.84 4.90
C ALA A 6 3.93 8.03 5.27
N LEU A 7 4.41 7.23 4.32
CA LEU A 7 5.73 6.62 4.37
C LEU A 7 6.77 7.73 4.14
N ARG A 8 7.93 7.66 4.82
CA ARG A 8 9.05 8.54 4.47
C ARG A 8 9.60 8.15 3.10
N ASP A 9 10.21 9.12 2.39
CA ASP A 9 10.76 8.86 1.06
C ASP A 9 11.85 7.79 1.07
N ASP A 10 12.73 7.78 2.05
CA ASP A 10 13.79 6.78 2.17
C ASP A 10 13.26 5.36 2.48
N GLN A 11 12.22 5.24 3.32
CA GLN A 11 11.53 3.96 3.50
C GLN A 11 10.85 3.50 2.22
N TRP A 12 10.33 4.45 1.42
CA TRP A 12 9.66 4.15 0.17
C TRP A 12 10.64 3.60 -0.86
N GLU A 13 11.81 4.23 -0.97
CA GLU A 13 12.88 3.78 -1.86
C GLU A 13 13.36 2.36 -1.55
N GLN A 14 13.33 1.92 -0.28
CA GLN A 14 13.70 0.56 0.10
C GLN A 14 12.69 -0.50 -0.34
N ILE A 15 11.39 -0.17 -0.35
CA ILE A 15 10.34 -1.16 -0.60
C ILE A 15 9.76 -1.10 -2.01
N LYS A 16 9.91 0.00 -2.74
CA LYS A 16 9.24 0.23 -4.04
C LYS A 16 9.46 -0.94 -5.01
N ASP A 17 10.63 -1.57 -4.95
CA ASP A 17 11.05 -2.65 -5.84
C ASP A 17 10.66 -4.06 -5.36
N LEU A 18 10.02 -4.17 -4.21
CA LEU A 18 9.45 -5.42 -3.71
C LEU A 18 7.96 -5.55 -4.08
N LEU A 19 7.34 -4.44 -4.47
CA LEU A 19 5.90 -4.37 -4.68
C LEU A 19 5.50 -4.93 -6.05
N PRO A 20 4.48 -5.80 -6.13
CA PRO A 20 3.94 -6.28 -7.40
C PRO A 20 3.07 -5.23 -8.09
N GLY A 21 2.91 -5.37 -9.40
CA GLY A 21 2.18 -4.40 -10.24
C GLY A 21 3.02 -3.20 -10.67
N ARG A 22 4.35 -3.35 -10.69
CA ARG A 22 5.26 -2.40 -11.35
C ARG A 22 5.16 -2.53 -12.87
N THR A 23 5.50 -1.46 -13.58
CA THR A 23 5.67 -1.49 -15.03
C THR A 23 6.63 -2.63 -15.41
N GLY A 24 6.17 -3.55 -16.27
CA GLY A 24 6.92 -4.74 -16.67
C GLY A 24 6.67 -6.01 -15.84
N THR A 25 5.82 -5.97 -14.81
CA THR A 25 5.37 -7.19 -14.10
C THR A 25 4.15 -7.78 -14.80
N VAL A 26 4.08 -9.12 -14.90
CA VAL A 26 2.92 -9.81 -15.47
C VAL A 26 1.65 -9.53 -14.64
N GLY A 27 0.62 -8.98 -15.28
CA GLY A 27 -0.66 -8.60 -14.63
C GLY A 27 -1.00 -7.11 -14.80
N VAL A 28 -1.97 -6.62 -14.01
CA VAL A 28 -2.38 -5.21 -14.05
C VAL A 28 -1.32 -4.34 -13.39
N THR A 29 -0.72 -3.43 -14.16
CA THR A 29 0.13 -2.36 -13.63
C THR A 29 -0.70 -1.50 -12.69
N ALA A 30 -0.23 -1.34 -11.46
CA ALA A 30 -0.86 -0.46 -10.50
C ALA A 30 -0.61 0.99 -10.91
N LYS A 31 -1.68 1.80 -10.95
CA LYS A 31 -1.58 3.22 -11.30
C LYS A 31 -0.65 3.98 -10.35
N ASP A 32 -0.71 3.66 -9.05
CA ASP A 32 0.15 4.24 -8.03
C ASP A 32 0.31 3.27 -6.84
N ASN A 33 1.50 2.68 -6.69
CA ASN A 33 1.81 1.81 -5.56
C ASN A 33 1.99 2.58 -4.26
N ARG A 34 2.50 3.81 -4.34
CA ARG A 34 2.77 4.63 -3.16
C ARG A 34 1.47 5.07 -2.53
N LEU A 35 0.55 5.59 -3.34
CA LEU A 35 -0.79 5.98 -2.90
C LEU A 35 -1.54 4.79 -2.26
N PHE A 36 -1.39 3.59 -2.83
CA PHE A 36 -1.96 2.38 -2.25
C PHE A 36 -1.38 2.09 -0.87
N VAL A 37 -0.05 2.06 -0.71
CA VAL A 37 0.59 1.80 0.59
C VAL A 37 0.22 2.89 1.61
N GLU A 38 0.14 4.16 1.19
CA GLU A 38 -0.33 5.27 2.03
C GLU A 38 -1.80 5.08 2.46
N ALA A 39 -2.67 4.53 1.60
CA ALA A 39 -4.05 4.21 1.96
C ALA A 39 -4.11 3.15 3.07
N ILE A 40 -3.26 2.12 2.99
CA ILE A 40 -3.15 1.08 4.01
C ILE A 40 -2.67 1.67 5.33
N LEU A 41 -1.58 2.45 5.31
CA LEU A 41 -1.08 3.13 6.50
C LEU A 41 -2.12 4.05 7.13
N TYR A 42 -2.85 4.81 6.32
CA TYR A 42 -3.91 5.69 6.79
C TYR A 42 -5.01 4.89 7.50
N ARG A 43 -5.49 3.80 6.90
CA ARG A 43 -6.53 2.94 7.48
C ARG A 43 -6.10 2.32 8.81
N TYR A 44 -4.87 1.83 8.91
CA TYR A 44 -4.37 1.20 10.14
C TYR A 44 -4.04 2.22 11.24
N ARG A 45 -3.47 3.37 10.90
CA ARG A 45 -3.17 4.42 11.89
C ARG A 45 -4.41 5.18 12.37
N SER A 46 -5.42 5.33 11.51
CA SER A 46 -6.68 6.01 11.87
C SER A 46 -7.71 5.06 12.50
N GLY A 47 -7.53 3.74 12.37
CA GLY A 47 -8.46 2.75 12.93
C GLY A 47 -9.84 2.69 12.25
N ILE A 48 -10.02 3.34 11.10
CA ILE A 48 -11.31 3.43 10.41
C ILE A 48 -11.69 2.09 9.74
N PRO A 49 -13.00 1.80 9.59
CA PRO A 49 -13.44 0.68 8.78
C PRO A 49 -13.12 0.93 7.30
N TRP A 50 -13.02 -0.14 6.51
CA TRP A 50 -12.70 -0.05 5.08
C TRP A 50 -13.68 0.84 4.30
N ARG A 51 -14.97 0.80 4.64
CA ARG A 51 -16.02 1.57 3.98
C ARG A 51 -15.83 3.08 4.10
N ASP A 52 -15.09 3.53 5.10
CA ASP A 52 -14.87 4.95 5.39
C ASP A 52 -13.51 5.43 4.85
N LEU A 53 -12.85 4.60 4.02
CA LEU A 53 -11.59 4.99 3.40
C LEU A 53 -11.83 6.21 2.49
N PRO A 54 -11.07 7.31 2.68
CA PRO A 54 -11.26 8.53 1.89
C PRO A 54 -11.10 8.29 0.39
N GLU A 55 -11.98 8.89 -0.42
CA GLU A 55 -12.02 8.71 -1.89
C GLU A 55 -10.71 9.07 -2.59
N ARG A 56 -9.87 9.92 -1.99
CA ARG A 56 -8.53 10.24 -2.51
C ARG A 56 -7.62 9.01 -2.69
N PHE A 57 -7.93 7.90 -2.01
CA PHE A 57 -7.22 6.62 -2.13
C PHE A 57 -7.87 5.66 -3.15
N GLY A 58 -9.00 6.05 -3.73
CA GLY A 58 -9.81 5.23 -4.64
C GLY A 58 -10.88 4.41 -3.93
N ASP A 59 -11.56 3.56 -4.70
CA ASP A 59 -12.63 2.69 -4.20
C ASP A 59 -12.09 1.70 -3.16
N PHE A 60 -12.65 1.75 -1.94
CA PHE A 60 -12.25 0.89 -0.83
C PHE A 60 -12.32 -0.60 -1.17
N ARG A 61 -13.23 -1.04 -2.04
CA ARG A 61 -13.37 -2.44 -2.46
C ARG A 61 -12.14 -2.89 -3.24
N VAL A 62 -11.64 -2.02 -4.12
CA VAL A 62 -10.43 -2.29 -4.92
C VAL A 62 -9.21 -2.31 -4.01
N VAL A 63 -9.08 -1.33 -3.12
CA VAL A 63 -7.98 -1.25 -2.14
C VAL A 63 -7.98 -2.48 -1.23
N HIS A 64 -9.13 -2.84 -0.66
CA HIS A 64 -9.27 -4.00 0.22
C HIS A 64 -8.97 -5.32 -0.49
N THR A 65 -9.47 -5.51 -1.72
CA THR A 65 -9.20 -6.70 -2.53
C THR A 65 -7.71 -6.85 -2.80
N ARG A 66 -7.04 -5.76 -3.16
CA ARG A 66 -5.61 -5.73 -3.40
C ARG A 66 -4.82 -6.03 -2.12
N PHE A 67 -5.17 -5.40 -1.01
CA PHE A 67 -4.58 -5.66 0.30
C PHE A 67 -4.66 -7.15 0.66
N SER A 68 -5.84 -7.74 0.51
CA SER A 68 -6.09 -9.16 0.80
C SER A 68 -5.27 -10.08 -0.08
N ARG A 69 -5.11 -9.76 -1.38
CA ARG A 69 -4.23 -10.51 -2.29
C ARG A 69 -2.76 -10.46 -1.83
N TRP A 70 -2.27 -9.29 -1.47
CA TRP A 70 -0.90 -9.10 -0.99
C TRP A 70 -0.62 -9.80 0.34
N ALA A 71 -1.62 -9.85 1.22
CA ALA A 71 -1.54 -10.61 2.46
C ALA A 71 -1.41 -12.11 2.19
N LYS A 72 -2.23 -12.65 1.27
CA LYS A 72 -2.18 -14.06 0.88
C LYS A 72 -0.88 -14.47 0.18
N THR A 73 -0.25 -13.55 -0.56
CA THR A 73 1.00 -13.82 -1.29
C THR A 73 2.27 -13.44 -0.53
N GLY A 74 2.16 -13.10 0.76
CA GLY A 74 3.30 -12.76 1.62
C GLY A 74 4.04 -11.49 1.21
N VAL A 75 3.42 -10.58 0.45
CA VAL A 75 4.05 -9.30 0.07
C VAL A 75 4.24 -8.42 1.30
N TRP A 76 3.24 -8.35 2.18
CA TRP A 76 3.33 -7.55 3.40
C TRP A 76 4.43 -8.05 4.34
N GLN A 77 4.61 -9.37 4.47
CA GLN A 77 5.69 -9.96 5.29
C GLN A 77 7.06 -9.49 4.82
N ARG A 78 7.33 -9.59 3.51
CA ARG A 78 8.59 -9.09 2.91
C ARG A 78 8.79 -7.59 3.12
N VAL A 79 7.73 -6.80 3.02
CA VAL A 79 7.79 -5.35 3.29
C VAL A 79 8.15 -5.08 4.76
N PHE A 80 7.59 -5.84 5.71
CA PHE A 80 7.90 -5.71 7.13
C PHE A 80 9.33 -6.14 7.46
N GLU A 81 9.86 -7.19 6.82
CA GLU A 81 11.24 -7.63 7.00
C GLU A 81 12.26 -6.59 6.56
N VAL A 82 11.97 -5.83 5.49
CA VAL A 82 12.88 -4.79 4.99
C VAL A 82 12.80 -3.48 5.78
N LEU A 83 11.66 -3.20 6.40
CA LEU A 83 11.43 -1.96 7.16
C LEU A 83 11.57 -2.11 8.69
N SER A 84 11.84 -3.32 9.20
CA SER A 84 12.16 -3.55 10.62
C SER A 84 13.57 -3.07 10.96
#